data_AF-A0ABD1VRP5-F1
#
_entry.id   AF-A0ABD1VRP5-F1
#
_cell.length_a   1.000
_cell.length_b   1.000
_cell.length_c   1.000
_cell.angle_alpha   90.00
_cell.angle_beta   90.00
_cell.angle_gamma   90.00
#
_symmetry.space_group_name_H-M   'P 1'
#
loop_
_entity.id
_entity.type
_entity.pdbx_description
1 polymer ?
#
loop_
_entity_poly.entity_id
_entity_poly.type
_entity_poly.pdbx_seq_one_letter_code
_entity_poly.pdbx_strand_id
1 'polypeptide(L)'
;MHEEIQGLVKATSVLKNQEDILMTDKENAAKIERNIEELKQSEEEKARAVKIAKDGAVDLKRSSQELSKSLEEHEKEYQIEVGRTETELKQLQTRISHCEKDLKEKSSQLLSKREEAVAVENELNVRRKDVEKVQKALESLAYEEGRMETLQKDHASEVEMVQRFKDEVRILSSQLANVDFSYNDPAKNFDRSRVKGVVAKLIKVKDRSAMTALEVAAGGKLDNIVVDTENTGKQLLQNGGLRRRVTIIPLKKIQSHPVPQRVQTAAVRLVSKGNAEVALSLVGYDEELQQIINRQDYCSRHYSRGGGELLRQLHALAEAELKLSFHQKHLSDIDAKINELLPLQRMFKDLKAQLELKSYDLSLFQKRAEQNEHHKFVLLLLTSYIHELKTSNSL
;
A
#
# COMPACT_ATOMS: atom_id res chain seq x y z
N MET A 1 -114.28 109.82 -110.95
CA MET A 1 -112.88 110.34 -110.95
C MET A 1 -112.35 110.83 -109.59
N HIS A 2 -113.02 110.56 -108.47
CA HIS A 2 -112.38 110.59 -107.13
C HIS A 2 -112.43 109.19 -106.48
N GLU A 3 -112.44 108.17 -107.36
CA GLU A 3 -112.85 106.78 -107.09
C GLU A 3 -111.68 105.79 -107.03
N GLU A 4 -110.47 106.10 -107.49
CA GLU A 4 -109.45 105.03 -107.67
C GLU A 4 -108.09 105.34 -107.03
N ILE A 5 -107.81 106.59 -106.67
CA ILE A 5 -106.48 107.01 -106.19
C ILE A 5 -106.29 106.72 -104.68
N GLN A 6 -107.33 106.79 -103.85
CA GLN A 6 -107.20 106.47 -102.42
C GLN A 6 -107.08 104.96 -102.13
N GLY A 7 -107.56 104.10 -103.02
CA GLY A 7 -107.44 102.64 -102.87
C GLY A 7 -106.02 102.13 -103.16
N LEU A 8 -105.37 102.68 -104.17
CA LEU A 8 -104.03 102.27 -104.61
C LEU A 8 -102.93 102.64 -103.59
N VAL A 9 -103.00 103.83 -103.00
CA VAL A 9 -102.00 104.28 -102.00
C VAL A 9 -102.00 103.39 -100.75
N LYS A 10 -103.17 102.89 -100.33
CA LYS A 10 -103.26 101.93 -99.21
C LYS A 10 -102.64 100.58 -99.57
N ALA A 11 -102.90 100.04 -100.77
CA ALA A 11 -102.36 98.75 -101.18
C ALA A 11 -100.82 98.74 -101.28
N THR A 12 -100.21 99.81 -101.78
CA THR A 12 -98.72 99.89 -101.89
C THR A 12 -98.04 99.96 -100.52
N SER A 13 -98.67 100.61 -99.53
CA SER A 13 -98.15 100.65 -98.16
C SER A 13 -98.24 99.29 -97.44
N VAL A 14 -99.27 98.49 -97.76
CA VAL A 14 -99.45 97.15 -97.18
C VAL A 14 -98.43 96.17 -97.75
N LEU A 15 -98.17 96.22 -99.06
CA LEU A 15 -97.18 95.33 -99.69
C LEU A 15 -95.76 95.62 -99.22
N LYS A 16 -95.38 96.88 -99.04
CA LYS A 16 -94.04 97.24 -98.54
C LYS A 16 -93.81 96.75 -97.10
N ASN A 17 -94.82 96.88 -96.24
CA ASN A 17 -94.76 96.31 -94.89
C ASN A 17 -94.67 94.77 -94.90
N GLN A 18 -95.38 94.10 -95.81
CA GLN A 18 -95.33 92.63 -95.91
C GLN A 18 -93.96 92.13 -96.40
N GLU A 19 -93.31 92.86 -97.31
CA GLU A 19 -91.98 92.51 -97.83
C GLU A 19 -90.88 92.69 -96.78
N ASP A 20 -90.94 93.76 -95.99
CA ASP A 20 -90.02 93.98 -94.87
C ASP A 20 -90.20 92.89 -93.79
N ILE A 21 -91.44 92.50 -93.46
CA ILE A 21 -91.74 91.38 -92.54
C ILE A 21 -91.13 90.07 -93.05
N LEU A 22 -91.29 89.76 -94.35
CA LEU A 22 -90.76 88.55 -94.98
C LEU A 22 -89.22 88.47 -94.97
N MET A 23 -88.54 89.61 -95.12
CA MET A 23 -87.08 89.68 -95.04
C MET A 23 -86.59 89.42 -93.61
N THR A 24 -87.21 90.03 -92.60
CA THR A 24 -86.90 89.71 -91.19
C THR A 24 -87.18 88.25 -90.84
N ASP A 25 -88.28 87.67 -91.36
CA ASP A 25 -88.61 86.26 -91.09
C ASP A 25 -87.61 85.29 -91.74
N LYS A 26 -87.10 85.60 -92.93
CA LYS A 26 -86.02 84.82 -93.57
C LYS A 26 -84.70 84.91 -92.82
N GLU A 27 -84.32 86.10 -92.35
CA GLU A 27 -83.13 86.26 -91.51
C GLU A 27 -83.26 85.54 -90.17
N ASN A 28 -84.47 85.55 -89.59
CA ASN A 28 -84.77 84.82 -88.37
C ASN A 28 -84.74 83.30 -88.61
N ALA A 29 -85.31 82.81 -89.72
CA ALA A 29 -85.25 81.39 -90.09
C ALA A 29 -83.81 80.90 -90.30
N ALA A 30 -82.97 81.68 -90.99
CA ALA A 30 -81.56 81.35 -91.21
C ALA A 30 -80.72 81.41 -89.92
N LYS A 31 -81.06 82.29 -88.97
CA LYS A 31 -80.48 82.30 -87.62
C LYS A 31 -80.91 81.07 -86.83
N ILE A 32 -82.16 80.66 -86.94
CA ILE A 32 -82.68 79.45 -86.29
C ILE A 32 -82.01 78.20 -86.87
N GLU A 33 -81.84 78.09 -88.19
CA GLU A 33 -81.14 76.96 -88.82
C GLU A 33 -79.68 76.86 -88.37
N ARG A 34 -78.94 77.98 -88.34
CA ARG A 34 -77.56 77.99 -87.81
C ARG A 34 -77.51 77.60 -86.33
N ASN A 35 -78.42 78.11 -85.51
CA ASN A 35 -78.51 77.73 -84.10
C ASN A 35 -78.85 76.24 -83.94
N ILE A 36 -79.71 75.67 -84.78
CA ILE A 36 -80.03 74.24 -84.75
C ILE A 36 -78.81 73.40 -85.14
N GLU A 37 -78.06 73.81 -86.16
CA GLU A 37 -76.87 73.08 -86.60
C GLU A 37 -75.76 73.13 -85.55
N GLU A 38 -75.53 74.29 -84.93
CA GLU A 38 -74.60 74.47 -83.80
C GLU A 38 -75.04 73.65 -82.57
N LEU A 39 -76.35 73.59 -82.29
CA LEU A 39 -76.88 72.77 -81.20
C LEU A 39 -76.73 71.27 -81.48
N LYS A 40 -76.91 70.81 -82.72
CA LYS A 40 -76.69 69.41 -83.11
C LYS A 40 -75.22 69.02 -83.00
N GLN A 41 -74.31 69.87 -83.47
CA GLN A 41 -72.86 69.62 -83.31
C GLN A 41 -72.49 69.60 -81.82
N SER A 42 -73.01 70.53 -81.02
CA SER A 42 -72.80 70.53 -79.57
C SER A 42 -73.42 69.32 -78.88
N GLU A 43 -74.57 68.81 -79.35
CA GLU A 43 -75.20 67.60 -78.82
C GLU A 43 -74.33 66.37 -79.11
N GLU A 44 -73.81 66.24 -80.34
CA GLU A 44 -72.97 65.12 -80.74
C GLU A 44 -71.62 65.11 -80.00
N GLU A 45 -70.98 66.27 -79.83
CA GLU A 45 -69.77 66.41 -79.02
C GLU A 45 -70.01 66.08 -77.54
N LYS A 46 -71.11 66.58 -76.97
CA LYS A 46 -71.48 66.25 -75.58
C LYS A 46 -71.85 64.78 -75.43
N ALA A 47 -72.50 64.16 -76.42
CA ALA A 47 -72.80 62.73 -76.41
C ALA A 47 -71.54 61.87 -76.45
N ARG A 48 -70.52 62.26 -77.24
CA ARG A 48 -69.20 61.60 -77.26
C ARG A 48 -68.49 61.78 -75.92
N ALA A 49 -68.50 62.98 -75.35
CA ALA A 49 -67.92 63.24 -74.03
C ALA A 49 -68.61 62.44 -72.93
N VAL A 50 -69.94 62.32 -72.96
CA VAL A 50 -70.72 61.49 -72.03
C VAL A 50 -70.38 60.01 -72.20
N LYS A 51 -70.20 59.53 -73.43
CA LYS A 51 -69.79 58.13 -73.67
C LYS A 51 -68.39 57.85 -73.12
N ILE A 52 -67.41 58.71 -73.40
CA ILE A 52 -66.04 58.58 -72.88
C ILE A 52 -66.04 58.65 -71.34
N ALA A 53 -66.79 59.57 -70.75
CA ALA A 53 -66.91 59.68 -69.30
C ALA A 53 -67.59 58.44 -68.68
N LYS A 54 -68.60 57.88 -69.35
CA LYS A 54 -69.30 56.67 -68.89
C LYS A 54 -68.42 55.44 -68.99
N ASP A 55 -67.68 55.27 -70.08
CA ASP A 55 -66.72 54.18 -70.28
C ASP A 55 -65.56 54.30 -69.26
N GLY A 56 -65.02 55.51 -69.07
CA GLY A 56 -64.00 55.80 -68.05
C GLY A 56 -64.49 55.56 -66.62
N ALA A 57 -65.75 55.86 -66.31
CA ALA A 57 -66.34 55.56 -65.01
C ALA A 57 -66.53 54.05 -64.78
N VAL A 58 -66.83 53.29 -65.83
CA VAL A 58 -66.93 51.82 -65.77
C VAL A 58 -65.55 51.20 -65.56
N ASP A 59 -64.52 51.67 -66.27
CA ASP A 59 -63.15 51.17 -66.13
C ASP A 59 -62.56 51.52 -64.75
N LEU A 60 -62.76 52.75 -64.26
CA LEU A 60 -62.39 53.13 -62.89
C LEU A 60 -63.07 52.26 -61.84
N LYS A 61 -64.36 51.96 -62.04
CA LYS A 61 -65.11 51.07 -61.14
C LYS A 61 -64.56 49.65 -61.16
N ARG A 62 -64.18 49.13 -62.34
CA ARG A 62 -63.57 47.81 -62.49
C ARG A 62 -62.20 47.75 -61.79
N SER A 63 -61.31 48.70 -62.06
CA SER A 63 -59.99 48.76 -61.43
C SER A 63 -60.06 48.97 -59.91
N SER A 64 -61.01 49.78 -59.43
CA SER A 64 -61.26 49.94 -57.98
C SER A 64 -61.72 48.64 -57.33
N GLN A 65 -62.60 47.87 -57.98
CA GLN A 65 -63.04 46.56 -57.48
C GLN A 65 -61.91 45.52 -57.51
N GLU A 66 -61.07 45.52 -58.54
CA GLU A 66 -59.91 44.62 -58.65
C GLU A 66 -58.85 44.92 -57.57
N LEU A 67 -58.51 46.20 -57.38
CA LEU A 67 -57.61 46.64 -56.31
C LEU A 67 -58.17 46.34 -54.92
N SER A 68 -59.46 46.55 -54.68
CA SER A 68 -60.12 46.21 -53.41
C SER A 68 -60.02 44.71 -53.12
N LYS A 69 -60.28 43.87 -54.13
CA LYS A 69 -60.15 42.41 -53.99
C LYS A 69 -58.71 41.99 -53.70
N SER A 70 -57.74 42.52 -54.45
CA SER A 70 -56.32 42.23 -54.24
C SER A 70 -55.84 42.67 -52.86
N LEU A 71 -56.30 43.83 -52.36
CA LEU A 71 -55.98 44.31 -51.03
C LEU A 71 -56.59 43.39 -49.95
N GLU A 72 -57.86 43.01 -50.07
CA GLU A 72 -58.50 42.06 -49.17
C GLU A 72 -57.83 40.67 -49.17
N GLU A 73 -57.35 40.21 -50.32
CA GLU A 73 -56.59 38.96 -50.45
C GLU A 73 -55.23 39.05 -49.76
N HIS A 74 -54.47 40.13 -49.98
CA HIS A 74 -53.19 40.35 -49.30
C HIS A 74 -53.36 40.55 -47.79
N GLU A 75 -54.37 41.29 -47.34
CA GLU A 75 -54.66 41.45 -45.90
C GLU A 75 -54.95 40.10 -45.23
N LYS A 76 -55.73 39.23 -45.89
CA LYS A 76 -55.98 37.87 -45.40
C LYS A 76 -54.70 37.04 -45.36
N GLU A 77 -53.87 37.12 -46.41
CA GLU A 77 -52.62 36.37 -46.49
C GLU A 77 -51.62 36.82 -45.42
N TYR A 78 -51.47 38.13 -45.20
CA TYR A 78 -50.67 38.68 -44.10
C TYR A 78 -51.23 38.29 -42.72
N GLN A 79 -52.55 38.29 -42.52
CA GLN A 79 -53.15 37.83 -41.26
C GLN A 79 -52.89 36.35 -41.00
N ILE A 80 -52.96 35.50 -42.03
CA ILE A 80 -52.63 34.07 -41.93
C ILE A 80 -51.14 33.90 -41.58
N GLU A 81 -50.25 34.62 -42.24
CA GLU A 81 -48.80 34.53 -42.00
C GLU A 81 -48.40 35.08 -40.63
N VAL A 82 -49.01 36.18 -40.17
CA VAL A 82 -48.86 36.69 -38.80
C VAL A 82 -49.34 35.65 -37.80
N GLY A 83 -50.52 35.04 -38.02
CA GLY A 83 -51.02 33.96 -37.17
C GLY A 83 -50.05 32.78 -37.11
N ARG A 84 -49.49 32.36 -38.26
CA ARG A 84 -48.50 31.28 -38.35
C ARG A 84 -47.23 31.61 -37.58
N THR A 85 -46.61 32.75 -37.86
CA THR A 85 -45.37 33.20 -37.18
C THR A 85 -45.58 33.41 -35.68
N GLU A 86 -46.75 33.90 -35.23
CA GLU A 86 -47.11 33.96 -33.80
C GLU A 86 -47.20 32.57 -33.17
N THR A 87 -47.76 31.58 -33.88
CA THR A 87 -47.80 30.20 -33.37
C THR A 87 -46.41 29.58 -33.29
N GLU A 88 -45.56 29.80 -34.29
CA GLU A 88 -44.17 29.34 -34.31
C GLU A 88 -43.35 30.00 -33.18
N LEU A 89 -43.54 31.31 -32.95
CA LEU A 89 -42.92 32.03 -31.84
C LEU A 89 -43.34 31.45 -30.49
N LYS A 90 -44.64 31.19 -30.27
CA LYS A 90 -45.15 30.56 -29.03
C LYS A 90 -44.59 29.15 -28.84
N GLN A 91 -44.47 28.36 -29.91
CA GLN A 91 -43.86 27.03 -29.86
C GLN A 91 -42.38 27.09 -29.48
N LEU A 92 -41.61 28.02 -30.08
CA LEU A 92 -40.21 28.24 -29.76
C LEU A 92 -40.02 28.75 -28.33
N GLN A 93 -40.83 29.70 -27.87
CA GLN A 93 -40.83 30.16 -26.47
C GLN A 93 -41.06 29.03 -25.48
N THR A 94 -42.01 28.14 -25.76
CA THR A 94 -42.30 26.98 -24.91
C THR A 94 -41.12 26.00 -24.88
N ARG A 95 -40.49 25.76 -26.04
CA ARG A 95 -39.28 24.94 -26.14
C ARG A 95 -38.11 25.53 -25.35
N ILE A 96 -37.86 26.84 -25.50
CA ILE A 96 -36.82 27.55 -24.75
C ILE A 96 -37.07 27.41 -23.25
N SER A 97 -38.31 27.65 -22.79
CA SER A 97 -38.65 27.53 -21.37
C SER A 97 -38.44 26.12 -20.82
N HIS A 98 -38.76 25.08 -21.61
CA HIS A 98 -38.51 23.69 -21.21
C HIS A 98 -37.01 23.41 -21.13
N CYS A 99 -36.23 23.80 -22.14
CA CYS A 99 -34.77 23.63 -22.14
C CYS A 99 -34.09 24.39 -20.99
N GLU A 100 -34.54 25.60 -20.65
CA GLU A 100 -34.01 26.36 -19.51
C GLU A 100 -34.27 25.67 -18.17
N LYS A 101 -35.47 25.09 -17.99
CA LYS A 101 -35.80 24.31 -16.79
C LYS A 101 -34.96 23.05 -16.69
N ASP A 102 -34.84 22.30 -17.78
CA ASP A 102 -34.04 21.07 -17.84
C ASP A 102 -32.56 21.38 -17.58
N LEU A 103 -32.03 22.47 -18.14
CA LEU A 103 -30.66 22.91 -17.92
C LEU A 103 -30.43 23.27 -16.45
N LYS A 104 -31.37 23.98 -15.83
CA LYS A 104 -31.29 24.32 -14.40
C LYS A 104 -31.30 23.06 -13.53
N GLU A 105 -32.20 22.12 -13.79
CA GLU A 105 -32.30 20.86 -13.05
C GLU A 105 -31.03 20.01 -13.21
N LYS A 106 -30.53 19.85 -14.45
CA LYS A 106 -29.28 19.13 -14.72
C LYS A 106 -28.07 19.82 -14.11
N SER A 107 -28.01 21.15 -14.11
CA SER A 107 -26.92 21.90 -13.47
C SER A 107 -26.90 21.67 -11.95
N SER A 108 -28.06 21.67 -11.29
CA SER A 108 -28.18 21.37 -9.87
C SER A 108 -27.80 19.92 -9.58
N GLN A 109 -28.28 18.97 -10.39
CA GLN A 109 -27.92 17.57 -10.27
C GLN A 109 -26.43 17.33 -10.46
N LEU A 110 -25.73 18.08 -11.32
CA LEU A 110 -24.28 17.98 -11.52
C LEU A 110 -23.48 18.59 -10.38
N LEU A 111 -23.96 19.67 -9.76
CA LEU A 111 -23.30 20.32 -8.63
C LEU A 111 -23.28 19.42 -7.39
N SER A 112 -24.42 18.84 -6.99
CA SER A 112 -24.49 17.94 -5.83
C SER A 112 -23.58 16.71 -6.01
N LYS A 113 -23.64 16.16 -7.21
CA LYS A 113 -22.83 15.06 -7.71
C LYS A 113 -21.32 15.37 -7.65
N ARG A 114 -20.91 16.57 -8.06
CA ARG A 114 -19.53 17.05 -7.95
C ARG A 114 -19.08 17.16 -6.49
N GLU A 115 -19.92 17.66 -5.59
CA GLU A 115 -19.62 17.76 -4.16
C GLU A 115 -19.41 16.38 -3.53
N GLU A 116 -20.26 15.40 -3.86
CA GLU A 116 -20.09 13.99 -3.45
C GLU A 116 -18.74 13.42 -3.94
N ALA A 117 -18.37 13.67 -5.19
CA ALA A 117 -17.09 13.21 -5.73
C ALA A 117 -15.88 13.82 -5.00
N VAL A 118 -15.95 15.11 -4.67
CA VAL A 118 -14.89 15.78 -3.88
C VAL A 118 -14.81 15.22 -2.46
N ALA A 119 -15.95 14.93 -1.83
CA ALA A 119 -15.97 14.31 -0.51
C ALA A 119 -15.33 12.91 -0.52
N VAL A 120 -15.66 12.07 -1.51
CA VAL A 120 -15.07 10.73 -1.70
C VAL A 120 -13.56 10.81 -1.93
N GLU A 121 -13.09 11.74 -2.78
CA GLU A 121 -11.66 11.94 -3.05
C GLU A 121 -10.89 12.39 -1.80
N ASN A 122 -11.48 13.27 -0.99
CA ASN A 122 -10.89 13.69 0.28
C ASN A 122 -10.75 12.51 1.25
N GLU A 123 -11.79 11.67 1.38
CA GLU A 123 -11.76 10.49 2.23
C GLU A 123 -10.71 9.46 1.75
N LEU A 124 -10.61 9.24 0.43
CA LEU A 124 -9.62 8.36 -0.17
C LEU A 124 -8.20 8.83 0.12
N ASN A 125 -7.95 10.14 -0.01
CA ASN A 125 -6.66 10.74 0.33
C ASN A 125 -6.31 10.62 1.83
N VAL A 126 -7.28 10.74 2.73
CA VAL A 126 -7.07 10.52 4.18
C VAL A 126 -6.68 9.07 4.45
N ARG A 127 -7.44 8.10 3.92
CA ARG A 127 -7.15 6.66 4.08
C ARG A 127 -5.79 6.29 3.50
N ARG A 128 -5.41 6.85 2.34
CA ARG A 128 -4.09 6.64 1.71
C ARG A 128 -2.95 7.15 2.59
N LYS A 129 -3.06 8.37 3.14
CA LYS A 129 -2.07 8.93 4.07
C LYS A 129 -1.92 8.08 5.32
N ASP A 130 -3.01 7.49 5.79
CA ASP A 130 -3.01 6.66 6.98
C ASP A 130 -2.32 5.31 6.77
N VAL A 131 -2.48 4.68 5.60
CA VAL A 131 -1.68 3.52 5.19
C VAL A 131 -0.19 3.90 5.11
N GLU A 132 0.12 5.02 4.45
CA GLU A 132 1.50 5.49 4.28
C GLU A 132 2.20 5.79 5.61
N LYS A 133 1.49 6.37 6.59
CA LYS A 133 2.02 6.59 7.95
C LYS A 133 2.41 5.29 8.63
N VAL A 134 1.53 4.28 8.59
CA VAL A 134 1.78 2.98 9.23
C VAL A 134 2.91 2.25 8.49
N GLN A 135 2.95 2.34 7.16
CA GLN A 135 4.03 1.78 6.36
C GLN A 135 5.39 2.41 6.71
N LYS A 136 5.49 3.74 6.82
CA LYS A 136 6.72 4.42 7.25
C LYS A 136 7.12 4.05 8.69
N ALA A 137 6.15 3.91 9.58
CA ALA A 137 6.41 3.44 10.94
C ALA A 137 6.99 2.01 10.93
N LEU A 138 6.49 1.13 10.05
CA LEU A 138 6.98 -0.23 9.88
C LEU A 138 8.39 -0.26 9.27
N GLU A 139 8.67 0.57 8.26
CA GLU A 139 9.99 0.67 7.63
C GLU A 139 11.05 1.30 8.55
N SER A 140 10.65 2.19 9.45
CA SER A 140 11.56 2.79 10.43
C SER A 140 11.93 1.87 11.60
N LEU A 141 11.20 0.76 11.78
CA LEU A 141 11.57 -0.25 12.77
C LEU A 141 12.82 -1.01 12.30
N ALA A 142 13.85 -1.02 13.14
CA ALA A 142 15.06 -1.82 12.95
C ALA A 142 14.83 -3.31 13.26
N TYR A 143 13.80 -3.90 12.67
CA TYR A 143 13.40 -5.29 12.83
C TYR A 143 13.22 -5.96 11.47
N GLU A 144 13.91 -7.08 11.27
CA GLU A 144 13.82 -7.87 10.04
C GLU A 144 12.86 -9.04 10.25
N GLU A 145 11.90 -9.20 9.33
CA GLU A 145 11.00 -10.35 9.32
C GLU A 145 11.79 -11.65 9.12
N GLY A 146 11.52 -12.68 9.94
CA GLY A 146 12.26 -13.95 9.93
C GLY A 146 13.39 -14.03 10.96
N ARG A 147 13.91 -12.90 11.47
CA ARG A 147 15.05 -12.90 12.41
C ARG A 147 14.72 -13.53 13.76
N MET A 148 13.49 -13.38 14.24
CA MET A 148 13.04 -14.06 15.47
C MET A 148 12.93 -15.57 15.25
N GLU A 149 12.37 -15.99 14.12
CA GLU A 149 12.19 -17.41 13.77
C GLU A 149 13.53 -18.13 13.67
N THR A 150 14.57 -17.49 13.09
CA THR A 150 15.93 -18.05 13.05
C THR A 150 16.52 -18.22 14.44
N LEU A 151 16.41 -17.21 15.32
CA LEU A 151 16.93 -17.30 16.68
C LEU A 151 16.19 -18.34 17.53
N GLN A 152 14.88 -18.49 17.34
CA GLN A 152 14.10 -19.53 18.02
C GLN A 152 14.51 -20.94 17.58
N LYS A 153 14.83 -21.11 16.29
CA LYS A 153 15.35 -22.38 15.77
C LYS A 153 16.72 -22.70 16.36
N ASP A 154 17.61 -21.71 16.42
CA ASP A 154 18.94 -21.87 17.02
C ASP A 154 18.83 -22.18 18.52
N HIS A 155 17.98 -21.45 19.25
CA HIS A 155 17.68 -21.73 20.66
C HIS A 155 17.22 -23.18 20.87
N ALA A 156 16.28 -23.67 20.05
CA ALA A 156 15.79 -25.05 20.16
C ALA A 156 16.92 -26.08 19.94
N SER A 157 17.80 -25.84 18.97
CA SER A 157 18.95 -26.70 18.71
C SER A 157 19.97 -26.71 19.86
N GLU A 158 20.22 -25.54 20.46
CA GLU A 158 21.14 -25.40 21.59
C GLU A 158 20.58 -26.04 22.87
N VAL A 159 19.28 -25.89 23.14
CA VAL A 159 18.62 -26.59 24.25
C VAL A 159 18.76 -28.11 24.10
N GLU A 160 18.59 -28.64 22.88
CA GLU A 160 18.77 -30.06 22.61
C GLU A 160 20.23 -30.50 22.89
N MET A 161 21.22 -29.74 22.43
CA MET A 161 22.63 -30.03 22.69
C MET A 161 22.98 -29.97 24.18
N VAL A 162 22.50 -28.95 24.91
CA VAL A 162 22.67 -28.83 26.36
C VAL A 162 22.09 -30.06 27.06
N GLN A 163 20.88 -30.50 26.68
CA GLN A 163 20.25 -31.66 27.29
C GLN A 163 21.04 -32.95 26.99
N ARG A 164 21.48 -33.14 25.74
CA ARG A 164 22.33 -34.28 25.34
C ARG A 164 23.63 -34.35 26.15
N PHE A 165 24.37 -33.25 26.25
CA PHE A 165 25.63 -33.22 27.02
C PHE A 165 25.40 -33.33 28.53
N LYS A 166 24.28 -32.80 29.04
CA LYS A 166 23.90 -32.97 30.45
C LYS A 166 23.62 -34.44 30.78
N ASP A 167 22.94 -35.16 29.88
CA ASP A 167 22.70 -36.59 30.02
C ASP A 167 24.01 -37.39 29.87
N GLU A 168 24.90 -37.02 28.95
CA GLU A 168 26.24 -37.61 28.82
C GLU A 168 27.08 -37.43 30.09
N VAL A 169 27.14 -36.22 30.65
CA VAL A 169 27.80 -35.92 31.93
C VAL A 169 27.20 -36.77 33.05
N ARG A 170 25.87 -36.92 33.10
CA ARG A 170 25.20 -37.75 34.11
C ARG A 170 25.60 -39.23 34.00
N ILE A 171 25.66 -39.77 32.78
CA ILE A 171 26.03 -41.17 32.53
C ILE A 171 27.50 -41.39 32.91
N LEU A 172 28.42 -40.57 32.40
CA LEU A 172 29.85 -40.67 32.70
C LEU A 172 30.14 -40.49 34.20
N SER A 173 29.46 -39.55 34.86
CA SER A 173 29.59 -39.35 36.31
C SER A 173 29.16 -40.59 37.10
N SER A 174 28.13 -41.32 36.64
CA SER A 174 27.65 -42.51 37.34
C SER A 174 28.62 -43.70 37.25
N GLN A 175 29.40 -43.79 36.16
CA GLN A 175 30.46 -44.79 35.99
C GLN A 175 31.67 -44.51 36.90
N LEU A 176 31.86 -43.26 37.31
CA LEU A 176 33.01 -42.77 38.07
C LEU A 176 32.81 -42.73 39.60
N ALA A 177 31.90 -43.55 40.14
CA ALA A 177 31.60 -43.59 41.58
C ALA A 177 32.85 -43.79 42.47
N ASN A 178 33.88 -44.46 41.95
CA ASN A 178 35.14 -44.69 42.66
C ASN A 178 35.97 -43.42 42.86
N VAL A 179 35.74 -42.37 42.08
CA VAL A 179 36.46 -41.08 42.15
C VAL A 179 35.63 -40.01 42.86
N ASP A 180 34.43 -40.37 43.31
CA ASP A 180 33.61 -39.51 44.14
C ASP A 180 34.04 -39.65 45.61
N PHE A 181 34.53 -38.54 46.17
CA PHE A 181 34.98 -38.47 47.56
C PHE A 181 34.04 -37.60 48.37
N SER A 182 33.11 -38.24 49.05
CA SER A 182 32.17 -37.62 49.98
C SER A 182 32.65 -37.77 51.41
N TYR A 183 32.60 -36.68 52.17
CA TYR A 183 32.94 -36.64 53.60
C TYR A 183 32.02 -35.64 54.31
N ASN A 184 31.82 -35.87 55.61
CA ASN A 184 31.16 -34.93 56.50
C ASN A 184 32.19 -33.94 57.07
N ASP A 185 31.78 -32.71 57.32
CA ASP A 185 32.68 -31.70 57.88
C ASP A 185 33.21 -32.17 59.24
N PRO A 186 34.53 -32.41 59.38
CA PRO A 186 35.11 -33.06 60.57
C PRO A 186 35.20 -32.14 61.80
N ALA A 187 34.95 -30.84 61.61
CA ALA A 187 34.91 -29.82 62.64
C ALA A 187 33.90 -28.71 62.28
N LYS A 188 33.42 -27.97 63.29
CA LYS A 188 32.56 -26.79 63.07
C LYS A 188 33.36 -25.72 62.32
N ASN A 189 32.77 -25.15 61.26
CA ASN A 189 33.42 -24.18 60.35
C ASN A 189 34.68 -24.75 59.65
N PHE A 190 34.68 -26.03 59.32
CA PHE A 190 35.78 -26.64 58.56
C PHE A 190 35.89 -26.03 57.16
N ASP A 191 37.09 -25.63 56.80
CA ASP A 191 37.40 -25.11 55.47
C ASP A 191 37.61 -26.26 54.48
N ARG A 192 36.63 -26.48 53.60
CA ARG A 192 36.64 -27.55 52.61
C ARG A 192 37.75 -27.42 51.56
N SER A 193 38.31 -26.22 51.37
CA SER A 193 39.42 -26.00 50.41
C SER A 193 40.71 -26.73 50.82
N ARG A 194 40.83 -27.11 52.11
CA ARG A 194 41.94 -27.91 52.64
C ARG A 194 41.98 -29.33 52.09
N VAL A 195 40.85 -29.81 51.58
CA VAL A 195 40.73 -31.10 50.90
C VAL A 195 40.74 -30.83 49.40
N LYS A 196 41.88 -31.07 48.74
CA LYS A 196 42.04 -30.82 47.30
C LYS A 196 41.27 -31.84 46.47
N GLY A 197 41.12 -33.06 46.98
CA GLY A 197 40.29 -34.10 46.36
C GLY A 197 41.10 -35.31 45.88
N VAL A 198 40.48 -36.15 45.04
CA VAL A 198 41.07 -37.41 44.57
C VAL A 198 42.13 -37.15 43.49
N VAL A 199 43.29 -37.81 43.57
CA VAL A 199 44.41 -37.62 42.64
C VAL A 199 43.98 -37.73 41.17
N ALA A 200 43.12 -38.70 40.84
CA ALA A 200 42.65 -38.91 39.47
C ALA A 200 41.94 -37.68 38.85
N LYS A 201 41.23 -36.87 39.65
CA LYS A 201 40.56 -35.63 39.20
C LYS A 201 41.50 -34.43 39.10
N LEU A 202 42.65 -34.49 39.78
CA LEU A 202 43.61 -33.39 39.87
C LEU A 202 44.69 -33.43 38.78
N ILE A 203 44.76 -34.54 38.04
CA ILE A 203 45.71 -34.71 36.94
C ILE A 203 45.01 -34.59 35.59
N LYS A 204 45.67 -33.97 34.63
CA LYS A 204 45.22 -33.85 33.24
C LYS A 204 46.22 -34.52 32.32
N VAL A 205 45.83 -35.61 31.68
CA VAL A 205 46.74 -36.32 30.76
C VAL A 205 46.87 -35.52 29.46
N LYS A 206 48.11 -35.26 29.01
CA LYS A 206 48.38 -34.50 27.78
C LYS A 206 48.13 -35.33 26.53
N ASP A 207 48.53 -36.60 26.56
CA ASP A 207 48.40 -37.52 25.44
C ASP A 207 47.43 -38.66 25.77
N ARG A 208 46.33 -38.73 25.00
CA ARG A 208 45.31 -39.78 25.13
C ARG A 208 45.87 -41.18 24.91
N SER A 209 46.93 -41.34 24.11
CA SER A 209 47.57 -42.62 23.86
C SER A 209 48.25 -43.21 25.11
N ALA A 210 48.73 -42.33 26.00
CA ALA A 210 49.45 -42.69 27.22
C ALA A 210 48.53 -42.97 28.41
N MET A 211 47.21 -42.75 28.31
CA MET A 211 46.28 -42.87 29.44
C MET A 211 46.32 -44.25 30.11
N THR A 212 46.27 -45.33 29.32
CA THR A 212 46.32 -46.70 29.85
C THR A 212 47.64 -46.97 30.56
N ALA A 213 48.76 -46.53 29.99
CA ALA A 213 50.08 -46.71 30.59
C ALA A 213 50.22 -45.91 31.90
N LEU A 214 49.71 -44.68 31.94
CA LEU A 214 49.71 -43.83 33.13
C LEU A 214 48.80 -44.39 34.23
N GLU A 215 47.64 -44.95 33.87
CA GLU A 215 46.75 -45.60 34.82
C GLU A 215 47.40 -46.84 35.45
N VAL A 216 48.04 -47.68 34.63
CA VAL A 216 48.76 -48.87 35.12
C VAL A 216 49.95 -48.48 35.99
N ALA A 217 50.71 -47.44 35.62
CA ALA A 217 51.80 -46.93 36.43
C ALA A 217 51.29 -46.41 37.79
N ALA A 218 50.25 -45.57 37.77
CA ALA A 218 49.72 -44.97 38.98
C ALA A 218 49.03 -45.99 39.90
N GLY A 219 48.32 -46.97 39.32
CA GLY A 219 47.56 -48.00 40.03
C GLY A 219 46.54 -47.41 41.00
N GLY A 220 46.29 -48.10 42.13
CA GLY A 220 45.34 -47.66 43.15
C GLY A 220 45.69 -46.36 43.87
N LYS A 221 46.78 -45.68 43.48
CA LYS A 221 47.13 -44.36 44.02
C LYS A 221 46.35 -43.23 43.37
N LEU A 222 45.70 -43.49 42.23
CA LEU A 222 44.75 -42.56 41.62
C LEU A 222 43.56 -42.29 42.55
N ASP A 223 43.19 -43.24 43.41
CA ASP A 223 42.09 -43.12 44.37
C ASP A 223 42.48 -42.40 45.67
N ASN A 224 43.75 -42.03 45.82
CA ASN A 224 44.23 -41.34 47.01
C ASN A 224 43.66 -39.92 47.09
N ILE A 225 43.42 -39.44 48.30
CA ILE A 225 42.88 -38.10 48.54
C ILE A 225 44.01 -37.17 48.95
N VAL A 226 44.10 -36.04 48.28
CA VAL A 226 45.07 -34.98 48.56
C VAL A 226 44.50 -34.00 49.57
N VAL A 227 45.27 -33.72 50.62
CA VAL A 227 44.95 -32.71 51.64
C VAL A 227 46.14 -31.80 51.86
N ASP A 228 45.90 -30.62 52.43
CA ASP A 228 46.95 -29.66 52.74
C ASP A 228 47.97 -30.16 53.79
N THR A 229 47.49 -30.73 54.90
CA THR A 229 48.29 -31.07 56.09
C THR A 229 47.93 -32.43 56.70
N GLU A 230 48.85 -32.98 57.49
CA GLU A 230 48.61 -34.22 58.23
C GLU A 230 47.44 -34.10 59.22
N ASN A 231 47.28 -32.93 59.86
CA ASN A 231 46.21 -32.68 60.82
C ASN A 231 44.83 -32.76 60.16
N THR A 232 44.68 -32.16 58.98
CA THR A 232 43.46 -32.27 58.17
C THR A 232 43.17 -33.73 57.81
N GLY A 233 44.20 -34.50 57.42
CA GLY A 233 44.07 -35.93 57.15
C GLY A 233 43.60 -36.73 58.38
N LYS A 234 44.15 -36.45 59.57
CA LYS A 234 43.72 -37.08 60.83
C LYS A 234 42.26 -36.76 61.15
N GLN A 235 41.86 -35.49 61.01
CA GLN A 235 40.48 -35.05 61.24
C GLN A 235 39.48 -35.76 60.32
N LEU A 236 39.83 -35.94 59.03
CA LEU A 236 38.99 -36.68 58.09
C LEU A 236 38.87 -38.17 58.44
N LEU A 237 39.96 -38.81 58.85
CA LEU A 237 39.94 -40.23 59.23
C LEU A 237 39.15 -40.47 60.52
N GLN A 238 39.19 -39.53 61.47
CA GLN A 238 38.51 -39.67 62.76
C GLN A 238 37.02 -39.26 62.71
N ASN A 239 36.73 -38.11 62.08
CA ASN A 239 35.41 -37.47 62.16
C ASN A 239 34.76 -37.22 60.78
N GLY A 240 35.40 -37.61 59.67
CA GLY A 240 34.92 -37.32 58.32
C GLY A 240 33.78 -38.22 57.82
N GLY A 241 33.32 -39.20 58.60
CA GLY A 241 32.22 -40.09 58.22
C GLY A 241 32.48 -40.89 56.93
N LEU A 242 33.74 -41.30 56.72
CA LEU A 242 34.18 -41.90 55.47
C LEU A 242 33.54 -43.28 55.27
N ARG A 243 32.87 -43.47 54.13
CA ARG A 243 32.12 -44.70 53.81
C ARG A 243 33.00 -45.89 53.40
N ARG A 244 34.26 -45.62 53.04
CA ARG A 244 35.22 -46.63 52.58
C ARG A 244 36.61 -46.35 53.13
N ARG A 245 37.47 -47.36 53.13
CA ARG A 245 38.90 -47.19 53.45
C ARG A 245 39.53 -46.31 52.37
N VAL A 246 40.20 -45.24 52.79
CA VAL A 246 40.88 -44.32 51.89
C VAL A 246 42.30 -44.08 52.35
N THR A 247 43.16 -43.71 51.39
CA THR A 247 44.53 -43.28 51.67
C THR A 247 44.61 -41.78 51.46
N ILE A 248 45.06 -41.05 52.48
CA ILE A 248 45.17 -39.59 52.44
C ILE A 248 46.65 -39.20 52.29
N ILE A 249 46.93 -38.27 51.38
CA ILE A 249 48.25 -37.72 51.10
C ILE A 249 48.29 -36.25 51.56
N PRO A 250 49.00 -35.94 52.66
CA PRO A 250 49.23 -34.57 53.08
C PRO A 250 50.36 -33.91 52.27
N LEU A 251 50.03 -32.79 51.61
CA LEU A 251 50.96 -32.02 50.77
C LEU A 251 52.20 -31.59 51.54
N LYS A 252 52.06 -31.03 52.75
CA LYS A 252 53.21 -30.49 53.51
C LYS A 252 54.21 -31.53 54.02
N LYS A 253 53.89 -32.83 53.99
CA LYS A 253 54.74 -33.89 54.57
C LYS A 253 55.23 -34.90 53.53
N ILE A 254 54.82 -34.79 52.28
CA ILE A 254 55.21 -35.75 51.25
C ILE A 254 56.66 -35.51 50.82
N GLN A 255 57.48 -36.55 50.87
CA GLN A 255 58.83 -36.53 50.30
C GLN A 255 58.76 -37.08 48.88
N SER A 256 59.22 -36.27 47.93
CA SER A 256 59.33 -36.68 46.53
C SER A 256 60.76 -37.15 46.23
N HIS A 257 60.86 -38.24 45.47
CA HIS A 257 62.13 -38.79 45.01
C HIS A 257 62.04 -38.84 43.48
N PRO A 258 62.49 -37.81 42.75
CA PRO A 258 62.38 -37.78 41.30
C PRO A 258 63.35 -38.76 40.64
N VAL A 259 63.01 -39.27 39.46
CA VAL A 259 63.89 -40.17 38.67
C VAL A 259 65.20 -39.46 38.35
N PRO A 260 66.37 -39.97 38.81
CA PRO A 260 67.65 -39.33 38.54
C PRO A 260 67.91 -39.24 37.03
N GLN A 261 68.46 -38.11 36.56
CA GLN A 261 68.75 -37.89 35.14
C GLN A 261 69.60 -39.02 34.52
N ARG A 262 70.58 -39.55 35.26
CA ARG A 262 71.42 -40.66 34.82
C ARG A 262 70.61 -41.90 34.41
N VAL A 263 69.53 -42.20 35.13
CA VAL A 263 68.64 -43.34 34.82
C VAL A 263 67.82 -43.06 33.57
N GLN A 264 67.31 -41.82 33.44
CA GLN A 264 66.57 -41.40 32.25
C GLN A 264 67.43 -41.49 30.99
N THR A 265 68.65 -40.97 31.03
CA THR A 265 69.60 -41.03 29.90
C THR A 265 69.97 -42.46 29.54
N ALA A 266 70.16 -43.34 30.54
CA ALA A 266 70.45 -44.75 30.30
C ALA A 266 69.28 -45.48 29.62
N ALA A 267 68.05 -45.21 30.05
CA ALA A 267 66.84 -45.77 29.44
C ALA A 267 66.65 -45.29 27.99
N VAL A 268 66.76 -43.97 27.76
CA VAL A 268 66.66 -43.38 26.42
C VAL A 268 67.75 -43.91 25.48
N ARG A 269 68.97 -44.16 25.98
CA ARG A 269 70.05 -44.78 25.18
C ARG A 269 69.71 -46.22 24.78
N LEU A 270 68.98 -46.96 25.61
CA LEU A 270 68.65 -48.36 25.37
C LEU A 270 67.52 -48.53 24.34
N VAL A 271 66.48 -47.68 24.39
CA VAL A 271 65.27 -47.86 23.57
C VAL A 271 65.02 -46.74 22.56
N SER A 272 65.94 -45.76 22.46
CA SER A 272 65.86 -44.51 21.67
C SER A 272 64.89 -43.45 22.23
N LYS A 273 65.11 -42.19 21.81
CA LYS A 273 64.35 -41.01 22.26
C LYS A 273 62.92 -41.07 21.70
N GLY A 274 61.92 -40.96 22.59
CA GLY A 274 60.50 -41.08 22.26
C GLY A 274 59.86 -42.42 22.63
N ASN A 275 60.68 -43.47 22.86
CA ASN A 275 60.18 -44.78 23.29
C ASN A 275 60.29 -45.01 24.82
N ALA A 276 61.00 -44.13 25.53
CA ALA A 276 61.01 -44.09 27.00
C ALA A 276 60.89 -42.65 27.47
N GLU A 277 59.83 -42.38 28.22
CA GLU A 277 59.57 -41.08 28.86
C GLU A 277 59.20 -41.25 30.32
N VAL A 278 59.44 -40.21 31.12
CA VAL A 278 59.02 -40.18 32.53
C VAL A 278 57.54 -39.85 32.57
N ALA A 279 56.71 -40.65 33.25
CA ALA A 279 55.26 -40.43 33.34
C ALA A 279 54.85 -38.98 33.68
N LEU A 280 55.66 -38.29 34.50
CA LEU A 280 55.49 -36.88 34.87
C LEU A 280 55.45 -35.93 33.66
N SER A 281 56.20 -36.18 32.58
CA SER A 281 56.22 -35.30 31.40
C SER A 281 54.88 -35.30 30.65
N LEU A 282 54.15 -36.41 30.73
CA LEU A 282 52.89 -36.68 30.01
C LEU A 282 51.64 -36.22 30.77
N VAL A 283 51.80 -35.71 31.99
CA VAL A 283 50.70 -35.25 32.84
C VAL A 283 50.84 -33.74 33.09
N GLY A 284 49.72 -33.03 33.05
CA GLY A 284 49.56 -31.65 33.50
C GLY A 284 48.86 -31.61 34.86
N TYR A 285 49.28 -30.70 35.72
CA TYR A 285 48.80 -30.56 37.09
C TYR A 285 49.14 -29.15 37.61
N ASP A 286 48.42 -28.72 38.64
CA ASP A 286 48.70 -27.45 39.31
C ASP A 286 50.01 -27.53 40.10
N GLU A 287 50.79 -26.45 40.12
CA GLU A 287 52.14 -26.43 40.72
C GLU A 287 52.15 -26.86 42.20
N GLU A 288 51.07 -26.55 42.94
CA GLU A 288 50.87 -26.99 44.32
C GLU A 288 50.91 -28.53 44.50
N LEU A 289 50.65 -29.30 43.44
CA LEU A 289 50.56 -30.76 43.46
C LEU A 289 51.87 -31.46 43.03
N GLN A 290 52.90 -30.69 42.67
CA GLN A 290 54.16 -31.21 42.13
C GLN A 290 54.80 -32.26 43.04
N GLN A 291 54.77 -32.07 44.37
CA GLN A 291 55.38 -33.00 45.32
C GLN A 291 54.70 -34.38 45.35
N ILE A 292 53.39 -34.44 45.05
CA ILE A 292 52.63 -35.69 45.02
C ILE A 292 53.02 -36.48 43.78
N ILE A 293 53.06 -35.80 42.63
CA ILE A 293 53.23 -36.46 41.34
C ILE A 293 54.70 -36.87 41.14
N ASN A 294 55.65 -36.14 41.74
CA ASN A 294 57.08 -36.48 41.76
C ASN A 294 57.44 -37.69 42.63
N ARG A 295 56.49 -38.30 43.33
CA ARG A 295 56.76 -39.42 44.24
C ARG A 295 57.04 -40.71 43.45
N GLN A 296 58.27 -41.21 43.48
CA GLN A 296 58.72 -42.39 42.72
C GLN A 296 58.00 -43.72 42.98
N ASP A 297 57.14 -43.81 44.00
CA ASP A 297 56.53 -45.08 44.36
C ASP A 297 55.52 -45.58 43.29
N TYR A 298 55.15 -44.80 42.26
CA TYR A 298 54.15 -45.14 41.22
C TYR A 298 54.60 -46.24 40.23
N CYS A 299 55.21 -47.32 40.73
CA CYS A 299 55.34 -48.57 40.00
C CYS A 299 55.02 -49.72 40.97
N SER A 300 53.75 -50.15 41.01
CA SER A 300 53.36 -51.33 41.78
C SER A 300 53.78 -52.62 41.06
N ARG A 301 54.31 -53.60 41.82
CA ARG A 301 54.70 -54.94 41.34
C ARG A 301 53.53 -55.87 40.99
N HIS A 302 52.29 -55.37 40.99
CA HIS A 302 51.09 -56.18 40.73
C HIS A 302 50.30 -55.57 39.58
N TYR A 303 50.44 -56.16 38.40
CA TYR A 303 49.66 -55.82 37.21
C TYR A 303 48.31 -56.54 37.28
N SER A 304 47.25 -55.82 37.64
CA SER A 304 45.90 -56.32 37.40
C SER A 304 45.54 -56.10 35.93
N ARG A 305 45.06 -57.14 35.26
CA ARG A 305 44.86 -57.27 33.80
C ARG A 305 43.74 -56.40 33.20
N GLY A 306 43.23 -55.40 33.91
CA GLY A 306 42.05 -54.61 33.51
C GLY A 306 42.14 -53.09 33.70
N GLY A 307 43.34 -52.53 33.87
CA GLY A 307 43.52 -51.08 34.05
C GLY A 307 43.55 -50.32 32.72
N GLY A 308 42.87 -49.18 32.65
CA GLY A 308 42.93 -48.23 31.54
C GLY A 308 41.65 -47.44 31.25
N GLU A 309 40.56 -47.74 31.94
CA GLU A 309 39.24 -47.14 31.66
C GLU A 309 38.98 -45.90 32.52
N LEU A 310 39.57 -45.80 33.71
CA LEU A 310 39.31 -44.72 34.67
C LEU A 310 39.75 -43.36 34.14
N LEU A 311 41.00 -43.25 33.68
CA LEU A 311 41.53 -41.98 33.18
C LEU A 311 40.85 -41.58 31.86
N ARG A 312 40.44 -42.57 31.05
CA ARG A 312 39.67 -42.35 29.81
C ARG A 312 38.28 -41.79 30.11
N GLN A 313 37.56 -42.37 31.08
CA GLN A 313 36.24 -41.90 31.49
C GLN A 313 36.29 -40.51 32.13
N LEU A 314 37.29 -40.24 32.97
CA LEU A 314 37.48 -38.90 33.56
C LEU A 314 37.78 -37.84 32.50
N HIS A 315 38.59 -38.19 31.50
CA HIS A 315 38.86 -37.30 30.38
C HIS A 315 37.59 -37.04 29.54
N ALA A 316 36.84 -38.09 29.22
CA ALA A 316 35.56 -37.95 28.51
C ALA A 316 34.56 -37.10 29.30
N LEU A 317 34.50 -37.27 30.62
CA LEU A 317 33.66 -36.44 31.50
C LEU A 317 34.07 -34.97 31.43
N ALA A 318 35.37 -34.67 31.55
CA ALA A 318 35.87 -33.30 31.47
C ALA A 318 35.59 -32.67 30.09
N GLU A 319 35.73 -33.42 29.00
CA GLU A 319 35.35 -32.95 27.65
C GLU A 319 33.85 -32.67 27.54
N ALA A 320 32.99 -33.55 28.08
CA ALA A 320 31.55 -33.38 28.07
C ALA A 320 31.12 -32.16 28.93
N GLU A 321 31.74 -31.95 30.09
CA GLU A 321 31.51 -30.76 30.93
C GLU A 321 31.93 -29.46 30.24
N LEU A 322 33.06 -29.46 29.52
CA LEU A 322 33.50 -28.31 28.73
C LEU A 322 32.52 -27.99 27.60
N LYS A 323 32.05 -29.01 26.86
CA LYS A 323 31.04 -28.84 25.81
C LYS A 323 29.72 -28.35 26.38
N LEU A 324 29.28 -28.91 27.51
CA LEU A 324 28.08 -28.49 28.22
C LEU A 324 28.17 -27.01 28.62
N SER A 325 29.30 -26.58 29.21
CA SER A 325 29.53 -25.18 29.58
C SER A 325 29.53 -24.24 28.38
N PHE A 326 30.13 -24.67 27.27
CA PHE A 326 30.13 -23.91 26.02
C PHE A 326 28.70 -23.70 25.49
N HIS A 327 27.92 -24.77 25.36
CA HIS A 327 26.54 -24.69 24.86
C HIS A 327 25.61 -23.95 25.83
N GLN A 328 25.81 -24.08 27.15
CA GLN A 328 25.07 -23.28 28.14
C GLN A 328 25.34 -21.79 28.00
N LYS A 329 26.59 -21.40 27.76
CA LYS A 329 26.94 -19.99 27.51
C LYS A 329 26.31 -19.49 26.21
N HIS A 330 26.43 -20.27 25.14
CA HIS A 330 25.85 -19.90 23.85
C HIS A 330 24.31 -19.78 23.92
N LEU A 331 23.64 -20.69 24.63
CA LEU A 331 22.21 -20.61 24.90
C LEU A 331 21.83 -19.33 25.64
N SER A 332 22.59 -18.96 26.69
CA SER A 332 22.38 -17.70 27.41
C SER A 332 22.55 -16.46 26.52
N ASP A 333 23.51 -16.48 25.59
CA ASP A 333 23.72 -15.39 24.64
C ASP A 333 22.56 -15.29 23.63
N ILE A 334 22.00 -16.42 23.20
CA ILE A 334 20.79 -16.45 22.36
C ILE A 334 19.59 -15.92 23.14
N ASP A 335 19.37 -16.36 24.38
CA ASP A 335 18.27 -15.89 25.22
C ASP A 335 18.31 -14.36 25.42
N ALA A 336 19.51 -13.80 25.63
CA ALA A 336 19.69 -12.36 25.70
C ALA A 336 19.22 -11.66 24.40
N LYS A 337 19.67 -12.14 23.23
CA LYS A 337 19.25 -11.60 21.92
C LYS A 337 17.75 -11.73 21.67
N ILE A 338 17.16 -12.86 22.07
CA ILE A 338 15.71 -13.08 21.98
C ILE A 338 14.96 -12.04 22.80
N ASN A 339 15.38 -11.83 24.05
CA ASN A 339 14.74 -10.86 24.95
C ASN A 339 14.85 -9.41 24.46
N GLU A 340 15.98 -9.05 23.84
CA GLU A 340 16.17 -7.74 23.21
C GLU A 340 15.26 -7.52 21.98
N LEU A 341 15.07 -8.56 21.16
CA LEU A 341 14.25 -8.48 19.94
C LEU A 341 12.74 -8.63 20.20
N LEU A 342 12.35 -9.23 21.32
CA LEU A 342 10.96 -9.50 21.68
C LEU A 342 10.04 -8.25 21.65
N PRO A 343 10.40 -7.09 22.23
CA PRO A 343 9.57 -5.89 22.12
C PRO A 343 9.46 -5.38 20.68
N LEU A 344 10.54 -5.43 19.90
CA LEU A 344 10.55 -5.01 18.50
C LEU A 344 9.66 -5.91 17.64
N GLN A 345 9.68 -7.23 17.87
CA GLN A 345 8.79 -8.17 17.19
C GLN A 345 7.32 -7.87 17.48
N ARG A 346 6.98 -7.56 18.74
CA ARG A 346 5.59 -7.21 19.10
C ARG A 346 5.14 -5.95 18.36
N MET A 347 5.94 -4.89 18.38
CA MET A 347 5.65 -3.66 17.65
C MET A 347 5.52 -3.90 16.14
N PHE A 348 6.41 -4.70 15.56
CA PHE A 348 6.36 -5.07 14.15
C PHE A 348 5.06 -5.83 13.81
N LYS A 349 4.68 -6.84 14.62
CA LYS A 349 3.43 -7.59 14.44
C LYS A 349 2.19 -6.70 14.54
N ASP A 350 2.16 -5.81 15.52
CA ASP A 350 1.05 -4.88 15.71
C ASP A 350 0.92 -3.90 14.54
N LEU A 351 2.04 -3.31 14.09
CA LEU A 351 2.05 -2.40 12.95
C LEU A 351 1.73 -3.12 11.64
N LYS A 352 2.21 -4.35 11.45
CA LYS A 352 1.89 -5.18 10.29
C LYS A 352 0.39 -5.50 10.24
N ALA A 353 -0.22 -5.90 11.36
CA ALA A 353 -1.66 -6.11 11.45
C ALA A 353 -2.46 -4.84 11.17
N GLN A 354 -2.02 -3.69 11.70
CA GLN A 354 -2.64 -2.39 11.39
C GLN A 354 -2.52 -2.03 9.90
N LEU A 355 -1.36 -2.28 9.30
CA LEU A 355 -1.13 -2.02 7.88
C LEU A 355 -2.05 -2.88 7.01
N GLU A 356 -2.18 -4.17 7.32
CA GLU A 356 -3.08 -5.09 6.62
C GLU A 356 -4.54 -4.63 6.70
N LEU A 357 -5.02 -4.29 7.89
CA LEU A 357 -6.39 -3.79 8.09
C LEU A 357 -6.64 -2.48 7.33
N LYS A 358 -5.74 -1.51 7.43
CA LYS A 358 -5.89 -0.22 6.73
C LYS A 358 -5.79 -0.36 5.22
N SER A 359 -4.89 -1.22 4.73
CA SER A 359 -4.76 -1.49 3.29
C SER A 359 -6.00 -2.19 2.74
N TYR A 360 -6.57 -3.12 3.50
CA TYR A 360 -7.83 -3.78 3.14
C TYR A 360 -8.99 -2.78 3.09
N ASP A 361 -9.14 -1.93 4.11
CA ASP A 361 -10.18 -0.90 4.17
C ASP A 361 -10.03 0.12 3.03
N LEU A 362 -8.80 0.54 2.70
CA LEU A 362 -8.53 1.38 1.53
C LEU A 362 -8.97 0.70 0.23
N SER A 363 -8.67 -0.60 0.05
CA SER A 363 -9.05 -1.35 -1.14
C SER A 363 -10.57 -1.50 -1.31
N LEU A 364 -11.29 -1.71 -0.19
CA LEU A 364 -12.75 -1.77 -0.19
C LEU A 364 -13.35 -0.42 -0.55
N PHE A 365 -12.76 0.67 -0.03
CA PHE A 365 -13.21 2.01 -0.34
C PHE A 365 -12.96 2.38 -1.80
N GLN A 366 -11.78 2.04 -2.34
CA GLN A 366 -11.46 2.23 -3.76
C GLN A 366 -12.48 1.51 -4.66
N LYS A 367 -12.80 0.25 -4.37
CA LYS A 367 -13.84 -0.49 -5.11
C LYS A 367 -15.21 0.18 -5.06
N ARG A 368 -15.62 0.71 -3.90
CA ARG A 368 -16.88 1.47 -3.77
C ARG A 368 -16.84 2.77 -4.55
N ALA A 369 -15.72 3.49 -4.51
CA ALA A 369 -15.52 4.74 -5.23
C ALA A 369 -15.56 4.54 -6.76
N GLU A 370 -14.96 3.46 -7.27
CA GLU A 370 -15.00 3.08 -8.69
C GLU A 370 -16.42 2.72 -9.16
N GLN A 371 -17.23 2.11 -8.29
CA GLN A 371 -18.62 1.76 -8.60
C GLN A 371 -19.56 2.96 -8.59
N ASN A 372 -19.14 4.07 -7.98
CA ASN A 372 -19.95 5.26 -7.82
C ASN A 372 -20.27 5.89 -9.18
N GLU A 373 -21.52 6.35 -9.36
CA GLU A 373 -22.01 6.80 -10.67
C GLU A 373 -21.16 7.92 -11.29
N HIS A 374 -20.52 8.74 -10.44
CA HIS A 374 -19.56 9.75 -10.85
C HIS A 374 -18.42 9.22 -11.70
N HIS A 375 -17.79 8.15 -11.23
CA HIS A 375 -16.63 7.60 -11.91
C HIS A 375 -17.04 7.01 -13.26
N LYS A 376 -18.20 6.34 -13.32
CA LYS A 376 -18.81 5.86 -14.56
C LYS A 376 -19.18 7.01 -15.51
N PHE A 377 -19.78 8.09 -15.01
CA PHE A 377 -20.12 9.27 -15.81
C PHE A 377 -18.88 9.98 -16.36
N VAL A 378 -17.83 10.12 -15.54
CA VAL A 378 -16.55 10.72 -15.94
C VAL A 378 -15.85 9.84 -16.99
N LEU A 379 -15.85 8.52 -16.83
CA LEU A 379 -15.34 7.57 -17.83
C LEU A 379 -16.14 7.63 -19.15
N LEU A 380 -17.46 7.74 -19.09
CA LEU A 380 -18.34 7.90 -20.25
C LEU A 380 -18.11 9.24 -20.97
N LEU A 381 -17.98 10.33 -20.22
CA LEU A 381 -17.66 11.65 -20.79
C LEU A 381 -16.26 11.68 -21.43
N LEU A 382 -15.26 11.11 -20.76
CA LEU A 382 -13.90 11.00 -21.30
C LEU A 382 -13.86 10.12 -22.56
N THR A 383 -14.57 8.99 -22.57
CA THR A 383 -14.64 8.13 -23.77
C THR A 383 -15.40 8.79 -24.92
N SER A 384 -16.48 9.54 -24.64
CA SER A 384 -17.18 10.35 -25.65
C SER A 384 -16.29 11.45 -26.22
N TYR A 385 -15.58 12.19 -25.36
CA TYR A 385 -14.68 13.26 -25.77
C TYR A 385 -13.47 12.74 -26.57
N ILE A 386 -12.89 11.61 -26.17
CA ILE A 386 -11.83 10.93 -26.93
C ILE A 386 -12.36 10.42 -28.28
N HIS A 387 -13.60 9.93 -28.33
CA HIS A 387 -14.23 9.51 -29.58
C HIS A 387 -14.43 10.70 -30.52
N GLU A 388 -14.96 11.82 -30.02
CA GLU A 388 -15.09 13.08 -30.77
C GLU A 388 -13.74 13.56 -31.32
N LEU A 389 -12.69 13.62 -30.49
CA LEU A 389 -11.34 13.99 -30.92
C LEU A 389 -10.75 13.05 -31.97
N LYS A 390 -11.06 11.75 -31.92
CA LYS A 390 -10.65 10.78 -32.94
C LYS A 390 -11.41 10.98 -34.25
N THR A 391 -12.71 11.25 -34.20
CA THR A 391 -13.52 11.54 -35.40
C THR A 391 -13.19 12.89 -36.03
N SER A 392 -12.80 13.89 -35.23
CA SER A 392 -12.39 15.20 -35.74
C SER A 392 -10.98 15.20 -36.34
N ASN A 393 -10.10 14.27 -35.94
CA ASN A 393 -8.77 14.10 -36.52
C ASN A 393 -8.75 13.13 -37.73
N SER A 394 -9.89 12.52 -38.08
CA SER A 394 -10.01 11.63 -39.25
C SER A 394 -10.73 12.28 -40.45
N LEU A 395 -10.96 13.59 -40.39
CA LEU A 395 -11.39 14.47 -41.48
C LEU A 395 -10.21 15.38 -41.85
#